data_AF-A0A421BKE6-F1
#
_entry.id   AF-A0A421BKE6-F1
#
_cell.length_a   1.000
_cell.length_b   1.000
_cell.length_c   1.000
_cell.angle_alpha   90.00
_cell.angle_beta   90.00
_cell.angle_gamma   90.00
#
_symmetry.space_group_name_H-M   'P 1'
#
loop_
_entity.id
_entity.type
_entity.pdbx_description
1 polymer ?
#
loop_
_entity_poly.entity_id
_entity_poly.type
_entity_poly.pdbx_seq_one_letter_code
_entity_poly.pdbx_strand_id
1 'polypeptide(L)'
;MPPVDTGGRIPVKNTPADVAVRDNSYSVTADELRQFIEQYEHLAAEKQDIAEQQKDVMAEAKARGYDTKVMKIIIAMRKRDRDDLAQEEAVLEIYKAALGVA
;
A
#
# COMPACT_ATOMS: atom_id res chain seq x y z
N MET A 1 -13.38 -68.43 -1.98
CA MET A 1 -13.58 -66.97 -1.97
C MET A 1 -12.95 -66.40 -3.22
N PRO A 2 -13.68 -65.70 -4.10
CA PRO A 2 -13.07 -64.97 -5.21
C PRO A 2 -12.42 -63.66 -4.72
N PRO A 3 -11.40 -63.14 -5.43
CA PRO A 3 -10.70 -61.91 -5.04
C PRO A 3 -11.61 -60.68 -5.23
N VAL A 4 -11.54 -59.76 -4.27
CA VAL A 4 -12.22 -58.46 -4.33
C VAL A 4 -11.48 -57.58 -5.35
N ASP A 5 -12.17 -57.25 -6.44
CA ASP A 5 -11.73 -56.28 -7.42
C ASP A 5 -11.64 -54.88 -6.78
N THR A 6 -10.44 -54.32 -6.72
CA THR A 6 -10.15 -52.95 -6.22
C THR A 6 -10.41 -51.86 -7.28
N GLY A 7 -11.18 -52.15 -8.33
CA GLY A 7 -11.45 -51.23 -9.43
C GLY A 7 -12.42 -50.11 -9.07
N GLY A 8 -11.91 -48.92 -8.73
CA GLY A 8 -12.79 -47.75 -8.64
C GLY A 8 -12.18 -46.46 -8.10
N ARG A 9 -11.02 -46.00 -8.60
CA ARG A 9 -10.75 -44.56 -8.53
C ARG A 9 -11.79 -43.89 -9.43
N ILE A 10 -12.80 -43.25 -8.83
CA ILE A 10 -13.75 -42.42 -9.57
C ILE A 10 -12.91 -41.38 -10.33
N PRO A 11 -12.92 -41.37 -11.67
CA PRO A 11 -12.34 -40.28 -12.42
C PRO A 11 -13.25 -39.07 -12.16
N VAL A 12 -12.80 -38.12 -11.34
CA VAL A 12 -13.49 -36.84 -11.17
C VAL A 12 -13.45 -36.12 -12.53
N LYS A 13 -14.51 -36.28 -13.31
CA LYS A 13 -14.71 -35.53 -14.55
C LYS A 13 -15.02 -34.09 -14.15
N ASN A 14 -14.12 -33.15 -14.45
CA ASN A 14 -14.43 -31.73 -14.34
C ASN A 14 -15.61 -31.46 -15.30
N THR A 15 -16.77 -31.12 -14.75
CA THR A 15 -17.94 -30.79 -15.55
C THR A 15 -17.75 -29.41 -16.19
N PRO A 16 -18.46 -29.08 -17.28
CA PRO A 16 -18.46 -27.74 -17.84
C PRO A 16 -18.80 -26.64 -16.81
N ALA A 17 -19.62 -26.97 -15.80
CA ALA A 17 -19.93 -26.08 -14.68
C ALA A 17 -18.71 -25.84 -13.76
N ASP A 18 -17.91 -26.86 -13.48
CA ASP A 18 -16.69 -26.73 -12.66
C ASP A 18 -15.62 -25.88 -13.35
N VAL A 19 -15.54 -25.96 -14.68
CA VAL A 19 -14.65 -25.11 -15.50
C VAL A 19 -15.12 -23.66 -15.44
N ALA A 20 -16.42 -23.41 -15.64
CA ALA A 20 -16.98 -22.07 -15.59
C ALA A 20 -16.80 -21.38 -14.23
N VAL A 21 -16.93 -22.11 -13.11
CA VAL A 21 -16.72 -21.58 -11.75
C VAL A 21 -15.25 -21.21 -11.52
N ARG A 22 -14.31 -22.04 -12.00
CA ARG A 22 -12.88 -21.75 -11.93
C ARG A 22 -12.51 -20.53 -12.77
N ASP A 23 -12.95 -20.47 -14.01
CA ASP A 23 -12.67 -19.36 -14.92
C ASP A 23 -13.24 -18.05 -14.36
N ASN A 24 -14.45 -18.08 -13.79
CA ASN A 24 -15.04 -16.93 -13.11
C ASN A 24 -14.21 -16.50 -11.89
N SER A 25 -13.78 -17.46 -11.07
CA SER A 25 -12.91 -17.17 -9.91
C SER A 25 -11.57 -16.55 -10.36
N TYR A 26 -10.96 -17.06 -11.43
CA TYR A 26 -9.75 -16.49 -12.02
C TYR A 26 -9.99 -15.07 -12.55
N SER A 27 -11.11 -14.81 -13.24
CA SER A 27 -11.44 -13.46 -13.70
C SER A 27 -11.63 -12.47 -12.54
N VAL A 28 -12.31 -12.88 -11.46
CA VAL A 28 -12.48 -12.04 -10.26
C VAL A 28 -11.13 -11.70 -9.63
N THR A 29 -10.23 -12.68 -9.50
CA THR A 29 -8.87 -12.41 -8.97
C THR A 29 -8.02 -11.54 -9.89
N ALA A 30 -8.19 -11.66 -11.21
CA ALA A 30 -7.49 -10.82 -12.18
C ALA A 30 -7.99 -9.38 -12.18
N ASP A 31 -9.29 -9.17 -11.97
CA ASP A 31 -9.90 -7.85 -11.88
C ASP A 31 -9.48 -7.11 -10.60
N GLU A 32 -9.42 -7.82 -9.46
CA GLU A 32 -8.90 -7.26 -8.21
C GLU A 32 -7.41 -6.87 -8.33
N LEU A 33 -6.58 -7.73 -8.91
CA LEU A 33 -5.17 -7.41 -9.17
C LEU A 33 -5.03 -6.17 -10.08
N ARG A 34 -5.86 -6.07 -11.14
CA ARG A 34 -5.85 -4.91 -12.03
C ARG A 34 -6.20 -3.63 -11.29
N GLN A 35 -7.21 -3.66 -10.41
CA GLN A 35 -7.57 -2.49 -9.60
C GLN A 35 -6.43 -2.02 -8.69
N PHE A 36 -5.68 -2.94 -8.07
CA PHE A 36 -4.51 -2.55 -7.27
C PHE A 36 -3.39 -1.94 -8.13
N ILE A 37 -3.14 -2.49 -9.31
CA ILE A 37 -2.15 -1.95 -10.25
C ILE A 37 -2.54 -0.54 -10.69
N GLU A 38 -3.78 -0.35 -11.13
CA GLU A 38 -4.29 0.95 -11.58
C GLU A 38 -4.22 2.00 -10.46
N GLN A 39 -4.63 1.64 -9.24
CA GLN A 39 -4.48 2.52 -8.08
C GLN A 39 -3.03 2.89 -7.81
N TYR A 40 -2.10 1.92 -7.88
CA TYR A 40 -0.69 2.19 -7.66
C TYR A 40 -0.09 3.09 -8.74
N GLU A 41 -0.40 2.83 -10.01
CA GLU A 41 0.07 3.64 -11.14
C GLU A 41 -0.46 5.07 -11.07
N HIS A 42 -1.72 5.24 -10.67
CA HIS A 42 -2.29 6.56 -10.42
C HIS A 42 -1.55 7.30 -9.31
N LEU A 43 -1.33 6.66 -8.15
CA LEU A 43 -0.57 7.24 -7.04
C LEU A 43 0.89 7.54 -7.43
N ALA A 44 1.49 6.72 -8.30
CA ALA A 44 2.84 6.95 -8.80
C ALA A 44 2.91 8.19 -9.70
N ALA A 45 1.92 8.40 -10.56
CA ALA A 45 1.80 9.60 -11.38
C ALA A 45 1.60 10.85 -10.51
N GLU A 46 0.66 10.81 -9.55
CA GLU A 46 0.45 11.94 -8.62
C GLU A 46 1.72 12.26 -7.83
N LYS A 47 2.44 11.24 -7.36
CA LYS A 47 3.72 11.43 -6.67
C LYS A 47 4.75 12.11 -7.56
N GLN A 48 4.80 11.78 -8.84
CA GLN A 48 5.69 12.43 -9.80
C GLN A 48 5.30 13.91 -9.96
N ASP A 49 4.03 14.20 -10.20
CA ASP A 49 3.54 15.57 -10.37
C ASP A 49 3.84 16.44 -9.13
N ILE A 50 3.61 15.90 -7.94
CA ILE A 50 3.97 16.57 -6.68
C ILE A 50 5.48 16.82 -6.59
N ALA A 51 6.30 15.85 -7.00
CA ALA A 51 7.75 16.00 -6.98
C ALA A 51 8.23 17.08 -7.96
N GLU A 52 7.57 17.24 -9.11
CA GLU A 52 7.83 18.31 -10.06
C GLU A 52 7.43 19.68 -9.47
N GLN A 53 6.24 19.80 -8.91
CA GLN A 53 5.80 21.02 -8.22
C GLN A 53 6.76 21.43 -7.08
N GLN A 54 7.26 20.47 -6.31
CA GLN A 54 8.26 20.74 -5.27
C GLN A 54 9.58 21.27 -5.84
N LYS A 55 10.01 20.78 -7.02
CA LYS A 55 11.21 21.31 -7.70
C LYS A 55 10.99 22.74 -8.16
N ASP A 56 9.81 23.06 -8.69
CA ASP A 56 9.48 24.41 -9.15
C ASP A 56 9.50 25.42 -8.00
N VAL A 57 8.93 25.08 -6.84
CA VAL A 57 9.00 25.90 -5.63
C VAL A 57 10.45 26.16 -5.21
N MET A 58 11.31 25.13 -5.26
CA MET A 58 12.73 25.28 -4.94
C MET A 58 13.47 26.15 -5.98
N ALA A 59 13.11 26.03 -7.26
CA ALA A 59 13.67 26.84 -8.33
C ALA A 59 13.28 28.32 -8.17
N GLU A 60 12.02 28.60 -7.87
CA GLU A 60 11.51 29.94 -7.58
C GLU A 60 12.20 30.56 -6.35
N ALA A 61 12.33 29.80 -5.27
CA ALA A 61 13.05 30.24 -4.08
C ALA A 61 14.51 30.59 -4.40
N LYS A 62 15.19 29.75 -5.20
CA LYS A 62 16.55 30.02 -5.66
C LYS A 62 16.63 31.29 -6.51
N ALA A 63 15.69 31.51 -7.43
CA ALA A 63 15.64 32.69 -8.28
C ALA A 63 15.44 33.98 -7.46
N ARG A 64 14.76 33.89 -6.31
CA ARG A 64 14.58 34.97 -5.34
C ARG A 64 15.77 35.16 -4.39
N GLY A 65 16.80 34.31 -4.47
CA GLY A 65 18.03 34.42 -3.68
C GLY A 65 18.05 33.61 -2.38
N TYR A 66 17.07 32.73 -2.13
CA TYR A 66 17.10 31.85 -0.96
C TYR A 66 18.06 30.66 -1.15
N ASP A 67 18.72 30.24 -0.07
CA ASP A 67 19.52 29.01 -0.05
C ASP A 67 18.62 27.77 0.08
N THR A 68 18.43 27.08 -1.03
CA THR A 68 17.59 25.87 -1.10
C THR A 68 18.15 24.69 -0.32
N LYS A 69 19.47 24.64 -0.02
CA LYS A 69 20.04 23.60 0.85
C LYS A 69 19.59 23.81 2.29
N VAL A 70 19.66 25.05 2.77
CA VAL A 70 19.20 25.40 4.12
C VAL A 70 17.69 25.16 4.26
N MET A 71 16.90 25.52 3.24
CA MET A 71 15.46 25.24 3.23
C MET A 71 15.14 23.74 3.36
N LYS A 72 15.87 22.87 2.64
CA LYS A 72 15.70 21.41 2.75
C LYS A 72 16.03 20.88 4.14
N ILE A 73 17.07 21.44 4.79
CA ILE A 73 17.42 21.10 6.19
C ILE A 73 16.25 21.47 7.11
N ILE A 74 15.70 22.69 6.99
CA ILE A 74 14.57 23.14 7.80
C ILE A 74 13.34 22.24 7.59
N ILE A 75 13.02 21.87 6.33
CA ILE A 75 11.89 20.97 6.04
C ILE A 75 12.11 19.59 6.69
N ALA A 76 13.32 19.03 6.59
CA ALA A 76 13.65 17.75 7.21
C ALA A 76 13.54 17.81 8.74
N MET A 77 14.05 18.89 9.37
CA MET A 77 13.91 19.11 10.81
C MET A 77 12.43 19.18 11.24
N ARG A 78 11.60 19.92 10.48
CA ARG A 78 10.16 20.04 10.76
C ARG A 78 9.40 18.75 10.56
N LYS A 79 9.83 17.89 9.64
CA LYS A 79 9.24 16.56 9.47
C LYS A 79 9.55 15.68 10.67
N ARG A 80 10.82 15.63 11.06
CA ARG A 80 11.26 14.88 12.24
C ARG A 80 10.59 15.36 13.52
N ASP A 81 10.47 16.66 13.73
CA ASP A 81 9.77 17.24 14.89
C ASP A 81 8.32 16.74 15.00
N ARG A 82 7.59 16.67 13.88
CA ARG A 82 6.22 16.14 13.86
C ARG A 82 6.13 14.64 14.09
N ASP A 83 7.05 13.87 13.50
CA ASP A 83 7.10 12.42 13.67
C ASP A 83 7.51 12.07 15.12
N ASP A 84 8.49 12.79 15.68
CA ASP A 84 8.94 12.68 17.07
C ASP A 84 7.79 13.07 18.02
N LEU A 85 7.08 14.19 17.77
CA LEU A 85 5.88 14.57 18.54
C LEU A 85 4.77 13.53 18.47
N ALA A 86 4.48 12.96 17.31
CA ALA A 86 3.44 11.93 17.18
C ALA A 86 3.82 10.64 17.93
N GLN A 87 5.11 10.29 17.93
CA GLN A 87 5.62 9.15 18.66
C GLN A 87 5.61 9.42 20.18
N GLU A 88 5.98 10.63 20.61
CA GLU A 88 5.86 11.08 22.00
C GLU A 88 4.40 11.12 22.46
N GLU A 89 3.47 11.62 21.65
CA GLU A 89 2.03 11.57 21.92
C GLU A 89 1.54 10.14 22.05
N ALA A 90 1.94 9.24 21.16
CA ALA A 90 1.56 7.83 21.25
C ALA A 90 2.07 7.18 22.55
N VAL A 91 3.31 7.47 22.95
CA VAL A 91 3.88 6.98 24.23
C VAL A 91 3.17 7.63 25.42
N LEU A 92 2.87 8.92 25.33
CA LEU A 92 2.16 9.67 26.36
C LEU A 92 0.74 9.13 26.55
N GLU A 93 0.03 8.81 25.48
CA GLU A 93 -1.30 8.19 25.53
C GLU A 93 -1.26 6.82 26.18
N ILE A 94 -0.22 6.01 25.92
CA ILE A 94 -0.01 4.73 26.62
C ILE A 94 0.18 4.98 28.13
N TYR A 95 0.98 5.98 28.52
CA TYR A 95 1.20 6.30 29.93
C TYR A 95 -0.02 6.89 30.62
N LYS A 96 -0.76 7.77 29.94
CA LYS A 96 -2.04 8.31 30.43
C LYS A 96 -3.07 7.21 30.65
N ALA A 97 -3.19 6.27 29.70
CA ALA A 97 -4.05 5.10 29.84
C ALA A 97 -3.64 4.23 31.04
N ALA A 98 -2.34 4.00 31.24
CA ALA A 98 -1.82 3.25 32.37
C ALA A 98 -2.05 3.95 33.72
N LEU A 99 -2.05 5.28 33.74
CA LEU A 99 -2.25 6.11 34.93
C LEU A 99 -3.73 6.47 35.19
N GLY A 100 -4.65 6.12 34.27
CA GLY A 100 -6.07 6.46 34.38
C GLY A 100 -6.36 7.96 34.27
N VAL A 101 -5.50 8.72 33.60
CA VAL A 101 -5.64 10.17 33.41
C VAL A 101 -6.10 10.42 31.98
N ALA A 102 -7.33 10.93 31.81
CA ALA A 102 -7.90 11.33 30.52
C ALA A 102 -7.75 12.84 30.31
#